data_AF-A0A165EVZ6-F1
#
_entry.id   AF-A0A165EVZ6-F1
#
_cell.length_a   1.000
_cell.length_b   1.000
_cell.length_c   1.000
_cell.angle_alpha   90.00
_cell.angle_beta   90.00
_cell.angle_gamma   90.00
#
_symmetry.space_group_name_H-M   'P 1'
#
loop_
_entity.id
_entity.type
_entity.pdbx_description
1 polymer ?
#
loop_
_entity_poly.entity_id
_entity_poly.type
_entity_poly.pdbx_seq_one_letter_code
_entity_poly.pdbx_strand_id
1 'polypeptide(L)' 'MGDRVPADLRLVQVSNDLRFDRSLLTGESDMIPGTLEMTSDNALDTRNLALTSTFVV' A
#
# COMPACT_ATOMS: atom_id res chain seq x y z
N MET A 1 -11.95 8.05 -6.31
CA MET A 1 -11.11 7.79 -7.50
C MET A 1 -9.69 7.77 -6.99
N GLY A 2 -9.12 6.58 -6.84
CA GLY A 2 -7.74 6.44 -6.36
C GLY A 2 -6.77 6.38 -7.55
N ASP A 3 -5.53 6.78 -7.32
CA ASP A 3 -4.46 6.67 -8.32
C ASP A 3 -3.87 5.26 -8.28
N ARG A 4 -3.53 4.71 -9.45
CA ARG A 4 -2.86 3.41 -9.50
C ARG A 4 -1.39 3.59 -9.16
N VAL A 5 -0.85 2.72 -8.32
CA VAL A 5 0.58 2.70 -8.04
C VAL A 5 1.34 2.28 -9.32
N PRO A 6 2.30 3.08 -9.81
CA PRO A 6 2.93 2.87 -11.11
C PRO A 6 4.01 1.78 -11.12
N ALA A 7 4.56 1.42 -9.95
CA ALA A 7 5.63 0.46 -9.77
C ALA A 7 5.65 -0.04 -8.32
N ASP A 8 6.52 -1.00 -8.00
CA ASP A 8 6.78 -1.32 -6.60
C ASP A 8 7.65 -0.23 -5.97
N LEU A 9 7.11 0.47 -4.98
CA LEU A 9 7.73 1.63 -4.35
C LEU A 9 7.87 1.40 -2.84
N ARG A 10 9.01 1.83 -2.28
CA ARG A 10 9.20 1.92 -0.83
C ARG A 10 8.81 3.30 -0.35
N LEU A 11 7.96 3.34 0.68
CA LEU A 11 7.52 4.59 1.29
C LEU A 11 8.67 5.20 2.10
N VAL A 12 9.04 6.42 1.73
CA VAL A 12 10.06 7.22 2.44
C VAL A 12 9.44 8.43 3.13
N GLN A 13 8.27 8.84 2.68
CA GLN A 13 7.42 9.86 3.29
C GLN A 13 5.96 9.54 2.94
N VAL A 14 5.05 9.75 3.88
CA VAL A 14 3.61 9.49 3.70
C VAL A 14 2.80 10.61 4.34
N SER A 15 1.64 10.90 3.76
CA SER A 15 0.62 11.71 4.41
C SER A 15 -0.19 10.84 5.37
N ASN A 16 -0.83 11.46 6.37
CA ASN A 16 -1.52 10.72 7.44
C ASN A 16 -2.84 10.05 6.97
N ASP A 17 -3.30 10.42 5.79
CA ASP A 17 -4.50 9.94 5.11
C ASP A 17 -4.20 8.88 4.04
N LEU A 18 -2.93 8.61 3.72
CA LEU A 18 -2.53 7.64 2.70
C LEU A 18 -3.06 6.24 3.02
N ARG A 19 -3.88 5.71 2.13
CA ARG A 19 -4.43 4.35 2.23
C ARG A 19 -4.27 3.61 0.91
N PHE A 20 -4.05 2.31 1.02
CA PHE A 20 -3.93 1.38 -0.09
C PHE A 20 -5.16 0.48 -0.17
N ASP A 21 -5.72 0.38 -1.37
CA ASP A 21 -6.62 -0.69 -1.75
C ASP A 21 -5.79 -1.81 -2.39
N ARG A 22 -5.69 -2.94 -1.68
CA ARG A 22 -4.94 -4.14 -2.10
C ARG A 22 -5.87 -5.28 -2.53
N SER A 23 -7.15 -5.00 -2.79
CA SER A 23 -8.16 -6.00 -3.22
C SER A 23 -7.71 -6.84 -4.39
N LEU A 24 -6.95 -6.26 -5.33
CA LEU A 24 -6.40 -6.97 -6.49
C LEU A 24 -5.29 -7.97 -6.16
N LEU A 25 -4.61 -7.83 -5.02
CA LEU A 25 -3.52 -8.72 -4.59
C LEU A 25 -3.99 -9.76 -3.57
N THR A 26 -4.85 -9.38 -2.64
CA THR A 26 -5.27 -10.24 -1.52
C THR A 26 -6.68 -10.80 -1.68
N GLY A 27 -7.50 -10.21 -2.55
CA GLY A 27 -8.94 -10.51 -2.63
C GLY A 27 -9.78 -9.80 -1.57
N GLU A 28 -9.15 -9.11 -0.62
CA GLU A 28 -9.82 -8.41 0.49
C GLU A 28 -9.91 -6.91 0.18
N SER A 29 -11.11 -6.32 0.32
CA SER A 29 -11.37 -4.91 -0.03
C SER A 29 -11.01 -3.92 1.08
N ASP A 30 -10.15 -4.32 2.01
CA ASP A 30 -9.79 -3.49 3.16
C ASP A 30 -8.78 -2.41 2.78
N MET A 31 -9.09 -1.18 3.19
CA MET A 31 -8.20 -0.02 3.05
C MET A 31 -7.11 -0.07 4.11
N ILE A 32 -5.85 -0.21 3.70
CA ILE A 32 -4.72 -0.37 4.61
C ILE A 32 -3.91 0.92 4.67
N PRO A 33 -3.62 1.48 5.87
CA PRO A 33 -2.81 2.69 5.98
C PRO A 33 -1.34 2.42 5.62
N GLY A 34 -0.72 3.36 4.92
CA GLY A 34 0.72 3.36 4.68
C GLY A 34 1.51 3.79 5.91
N THR A 35 2.68 3.17 6.13
CA THR A 35 3.64 3.62 7.16
C THR A 35 5.06 3.57 6.62
N LEU A 36 6.00 4.24 7.28
CA LEU A 36 7.43 4.16 6.96
C LEU A 36 8.08 2.93 7.58
N GLU A 37 7.50 2.42 8.68
CA GLU A 37 8.02 1.29 9.43
C GLU A 37 7.67 -0.04 8.79
N MET A 38 8.60 -1.00 8.87
CA MET A 38 8.33 -2.37 8.45
C MET A 38 7.39 -3.03 9.46
N THR A 39 6.22 -3.47 9.01
CA THR A 39 5.20 -4.06 9.89
C THR A 39 5.11 -5.58 9.77
N SER A 40 5.76 -6.16 8.76
CA SER A 40 5.81 -7.60 8.52
C SER A 40 7.05 -7.93 7.71
N ASP A 41 7.58 -9.15 7.88
CA ASP A 41 8.64 -9.69 7.03
C ASP A 41 8.12 -10.09 5.64
N ASN A 42 6.80 -10.28 5.51
CA ASN A 42 6.16 -10.55 4.23
C ASN A 42 5.95 -9.23 3.45
N ALA A 43 6.53 -9.16 2.25
CA ALA A 43 6.40 -8.00 1.35
C ALA A 43 4.94 -7.71 0.95
N LEU A 44 4.07 -8.73 0.94
CA LEU A 44 2.64 -8.57 0.63
C LEU A 44 1.82 -8.01 1.79
N ASP A 45 2.34 -8.05 3.02
CA ASP A 45 1.62 -7.62 4.22
C ASP A 45 2.21 -6.35 4.83
N THR A 46 3.49 -6.08 4.58
CA THR A 46 4.14 -4.88 5.09
C THR A 46 3.48 -3.62 4.51
N ARG A 47 3.36 -2.61 5.36
CA ARG A 47 2.66 -1.35 5.06
C ARG A 47 3.58 -0.23 4.60
N ASN A 48 4.88 -0.52 4.49
CA ASN A 48 5.88 0.41 3.96
C ASN A 48 6.23 0.20 2.49
N LEU A 49 5.46 -0.66 1.81
CA LEU A 49 5.56 -0.89 0.38
C LEU A 49 4.23 -0.56 -0.29
N ALA A 50 4.31 0.22 -1.37
CA ALA A 50 3.25 0.40 -2.33
C ALA A 50 3.53 -0.52 -3.52
N LEU A 51 2.65 -1.47 -3.79
CA LEU A 51 2.86 -2.47 -4.83
C LEU A 51 2.15 -2.07 -6.12
N THR A 52 2.74 -2.41 -7.26
CA THR A 52 2.09 -2.25 -8.56
C THR A 52 0.73 -2.96 -8.57
N SER A 53 -0.22 -2.45 -9.35
CA SER A 53 -1.60 -2.96 -9.42
C SER A 53 -2.43 -2.77 -8.15
N THR A 54 -1.97 -1.97 -7.18
CA THR A 54 -2.81 -1.46 -6.08
C THR A 54 -3.24 -0.01 -6.36
N PHE A 55 -4.24 0.47 -5.63
CA PHE A 55 -4.69 1.86 -5.71
C PHE A 55 -4.40 2.60 -4.41
N VAL A 56 -4.05 3.88 -4.54
CA VAL A 56 -3.90 4.81 -3.41
C VAL A 56 -5.06 5.78 -3.34
N VAL A 57 -5.51 6.07 -2.14
CA VAL A 57 -6.48 7.12 -1.81
C VAL A 57 -5.94 7.96 -0.67
#